data_AF-A0A345GV86-F1
#
_entry.id   AF-A0A345GV86-F1
#
_cell.length_a   1.000
_cell.length_b   1.000
_cell.length_c   1.000
_cell.angle_alpha   90.00
_cell.angle_beta   90.00
_cell.angle_gamma   90.00
#
_symmetry.space_group_name_H-M   'P 1'
#
loop_
_entity.id
_entity.type
_entity.pdbx_description
1 polymer ?
#
loop_
_entity_poly.entity_id
_entity_poly.type
_entity_poly.pdbx_seq_one_letter_code
_entity_poly.pdbx_strand_id
1 'polypeptide(L)' 'MIKKEQFKTMGKIELRRLLYGISRRDVREITNETIAKCRNISVEEAKKKKLVLAHEAMKVADYFGFEVVD' A
#
# COMPACT_ATOMS: atom_id res chain seq x y z
N MET A 1 -9.72 -3.95 -11.58
CA MET A 1 -9.63 -5.17 -10.77
C MET A 1 -8.19 -5.62 -10.68
N ILE A 2 -7.75 -5.97 -9.48
CA ILE A 2 -6.39 -6.46 -9.20
C ILE A 2 -6.53 -7.86 -8.61
N LYS A 3 -5.77 -8.84 -9.10
CA LYS A 3 -5.81 -10.18 -8.52
C LYS A 3 -5.11 -10.19 -7.17
N LYS A 4 -5.67 -10.94 -6.20
CA LYS A 4 -5.10 -11.11 -4.86
C LYS A 4 -3.67 -11.65 -4.89
N GLU A 5 -3.36 -12.52 -5.86
CA GLU A 5 -2.01 -13.04 -6.12
C GLU A 5 -0.97 -11.94 -6.41
N GLN A 6 -1.40 -10.77 -6.88
CA GLN A 6 -0.51 -9.63 -7.13
C GLN A 6 -0.11 -8.92 -5.83
N PHE A 7 -0.87 -9.11 -4.75
CA PHE A 7 -0.57 -8.57 -3.42
C PHE A 7 0.37 -9.50 -2.65
N LYS A 8 1.66 -9.37 -2.96
CA LYS A 8 2.77 -9.91 -2.15
C LYS A 8 3.44 -8.79 -1.35
N THR A 9 4.29 -9.17 -0.39
CA THR A 9 5.20 -8.19 0.22
C THR A 9 6.04 -7.56 -0.89
N MET A 10 5.94 -6.24 -1.02
CA MET A 10 6.45 -5.51 -2.18
C MET A 10 7.04 -4.17 -1.78
N GLY A 11 7.83 -3.57 -2.67
CA GLY A 11 8.32 -2.21 -2.49
C GLY A 11 7.21 -1.18 -2.66
N LYS A 12 7.33 -0.02 -2.01
CA LYS A 12 6.41 1.12 -2.22
C LYS A 12 6.28 1.54 -3.69
N ILE A 13 7.35 1.36 -4.47
CA ILE A 13 7.36 1.64 -5.92
C ILE A 13 6.49 0.64 -6.68
N GLU A 14 6.52 -0.64 -6.31
CA GLU A 14 5.72 -1.70 -6.93
C GLU A 14 4.25 -1.50 -6.60
N LEU A 15 3.92 -1.21 -5.34
CA LEU A 15 2.55 -0.87 -4.94
C LEU A 15 2.00 0.32 -5.73
N ARG A 16 2.80 1.36 -5.93
CA ARG A 16 2.40 2.50 -6.77
C ARG A 16 2.13 2.11 -8.23
N ARG A 17 2.90 1.18 -8.80
CA ARG A 17 2.67 0.71 -10.17
C ARG A 17 1.38 -0.10 -10.28
N LEU A 18 1.04 -0.83 -9.21
CA LEU A 18 -0.18 -1.61 -9.10
C LEU A 18 -1.42 -0.71 -8.96
N LEU A 19 -1.30 0.39 -8.21
CA LEU A 19 -2.34 1.41 -8.04
C LEU A 19 -2.27 2.47 -9.16
N TYR A 20 -2.42 2.03 -10.40
CA TYR A 20 -2.39 2.92 -11.57
C TYR A 20 -3.52 3.97 -11.50
N GLY A 21 -3.26 5.18 -12.01
CA GLY A 21 -4.26 6.26 -12.04
C GLY A 21 -4.37 7.07 -10.74
N ILE A 22 -3.74 6.65 -9.65
CA ILE A 22 -3.67 7.43 -8.40
C ILE A 22 -2.43 8.31 -8.39
N SER A 23 -2.56 9.53 -7.84
CA SER A 23 -1.42 10.45 -7.74
C SER A 23 -0.31 9.85 -6.86
N ARG A 24 0.95 10.11 -7.23
CA ARG A 24 2.11 9.64 -6.47
C ARG A 24 2.09 10.13 -5.02
N ARG A 25 1.54 11.34 -4.79
CA ARG A 25 1.46 11.95 -3.47
C ARG A 25 0.49 11.18 -2.59
N ASP A 26 -0.71 10.91 -3.09
CA ASP A 26 -1.76 10.24 -2.32
C ASP A 26 -1.36 8.80 -2.00
N VAL A 27 -0.85 8.05 -2.99
CA VAL A 27 -0.35 6.69 -2.75
C VAL A 27 0.72 6.70 -1.65
N ARG A 28 1.64 7.67 -1.69
CA ARG A 28 2.71 7.77 -0.68
C ARG A 28 2.15 8.05 0.71
N GLU A 29 1.25 9.02 0.85
CA GLU A 29 0.65 9.42 2.13
C GLU A 29 -0.13 8.24 2.72
N ILE A 30 -1.09 7.69 1.97
CA ILE A 30 -1.93 6.57 2.42
C ILE A 30 -1.12 5.31 2.72
N THR A 31 -0.10 4.99 1.91
CA THR A 31 0.76 3.83 2.19
C THR A 31 1.50 4.00 3.52
N ASN A 32 2.04 5.18 3.82
CA ASN A 32 2.76 5.41 5.07
C ASN A 32 1.82 5.38 6.28
N GLU A 33 0.63 5.96 6.17
CA GLU A 33 -0.38 5.88 7.22
C GLU A 33 -0.84 4.44 7.46
N THR A 34 -1.04 3.67 6.40
CA THR A 34 -1.45 2.27 6.49
C THR A 34 -0.39 1.42 7.18
N ILE A 35 0.89 1.59 6.83
CA ILE A 35 2.01 0.93 7.52
C ILE A 35 2.06 1.35 9.00
N ALA A 36 1.92 2.65 9.28
CA ALA A 36 1.95 3.19 10.64
C ALA A 36 0.86 2.56 11.52
N LYS A 37 -0.38 2.54 11.01
CA LYS A 37 -1.53 1.93 11.68
C LYS A 37 -1.38 0.40 11.85
N CYS A 38 -0.95 -0.32 10.81
CA CYS A 38 -0.85 -1.79 10.88
C CYS A 38 0.27 -2.25 11.81
N ARG A 39 1.37 -1.51 11.92
CA ARG A 39 2.53 -1.89 12.75
C ARG A 39 2.56 -1.20 14.11
N ASN A 40 1.57 -0.35 14.40
CA ASN A 40 1.50 0.47 15.61
C ASN A 40 2.78 1.31 15.84
N ILE A 41 3.23 2.00 14.78
CA ILE A 41 4.42 2.87 14.78
C ILE A 41 4.06 4.27 14.30
N SER A 42 4.97 5.23 14.48
CA SER A 42 4.78 6.57 13.95
C SER A 42 4.86 6.62 12.42
N VAL A 43 4.21 7.61 11.81
CA VAL A 43 4.29 7.86 10.35
C VAL A 43 5.74 8.15 9.92
N GLU A 44 6.54 8.81 10.76
CA GLU A 44 7.96 9.06 10.51
C GLU A 44 8.78 7.78 10.43
N GLU A 45 8.49 6.79 11.27
CA GLU A 45 9.13 5.47 11.17
C GLU A 45 8.63 4.68 9.97
N ALA A 46 7.33 4.76 9.66
CA ALA A 46 6.74 4.14 8.48
C ALA A 46 7.34 4.66 7.16
N LYS A 47 7.67 5.96 7.09
CA LYS A 47 8.37 6.57 5.94
C LYS A 47 9.71 5.88 5.67
N LYS A 48 10.45 5.47 6.71
CA LYS A 48 11.75 4.78 6.60
C LYS A 48 11.62 3.33 6.14
N LYS A 49 10.45 2.70 6.28
CA LYS A 49 10.22 1.34 5.77
C LYS A 49 10.13 1.36 4.24
N LYS A 50 10.93 0.51 3.58
CA LYS A 50 10.94 0.38 2.10
C LYS A 50 9.88 -0.62 1.61
N LEU A 51 9.56 -1.60 2.44
CA LEU A 51 8.65 -2.71 2.14
C LEU A 51 7.26 -2.48 2.74
N VAL A 52 6.25 -2.83 1.96
CA VAL A 52 4.84 -2.92 2.32
C VAL A 52 4.48 -4.40 2.38
N LEU A 53 3.95 -4.86 3.51
CA LEU A 53 3.50 -6.25 3.65
C LEU A 53 2.25 -6.49 2.82
N ALA A 54 2.02 -7.72 2.37
CA ALA A 54 0.87 -8.07 1.52
C ALA A 54 -0.47 -7.54 2.07
N HIS A 55 -0.75 -7.77 3.35
CA HIS A 55 -1.98 -7.31 3.99
C HIS A 55 -2.07 -5.77 4.10
N GLU A 56 -0.95 -5.06 4.19
CA GLU A 56 -0.91 -3.59 4.19
C GLU A 56 -1.21 -3.08 2.78
N ALA A 57 -0.61 -3.69 1.76
CA ALA A 57 -0.82 -3.34 0.37
C ALA A 57 -2.29 -3.53 -0.04
N MET A 58 -2.94 -4.61 0.43
CA MET A 58 -4.37 -4.83 0.23
C MET A 58 -5.22 -3.73 0.86
N LYS A 59 -4.92 -3.31 2.10
CA LYS A 59 -5.61 -2.19 2.76
C LYS A 59 -5.44 -0.86 2.02
N VAL A 60 -4.26 -0.62 1.45
CA VAL A 60 -4.04 0.58 0.61
C VAL A 60 -4.90 0.52 -0.65
N ALA A 61 -4.98 -0.64 -1.31
CA ALA A 61 -5.81 -0.81 -2.50
C ALA A 61 -7.31 -0.63 -2.20
N ASP A 62 -7.77 -1.21 -1.09
CA ASP A 62 -9.13 -1.06 -0.58
C ASP A 62 -9.47 0.41 -0.29
N TYR A 63 -8.55 1.15 0.33
CA TYR A 63 -8.71 2.60 0.56
C TYR A 63 -8.97 3.39 -0.72
N PHE A 64 -8.33 3.02 -1.83
CA PHE A 64 -8.52 3.67 -3.12
C PHE A 64 -9.67 3.07 -3.95
N GLY A 65 -10.45 2.13 -3.39
CA GLY A 65 -11.60 1.53 -4.05
C GLY A 65 -11.24 0.53 -5.16
N PHE A 66 -10.02 -0.04 -5.15
CA PHE A 66 -9.70 -1.11 -6.07
C PHE A 66 -10.34 -2.41 -5.64
N GLU A 67 -11.19 -2.97 -6.49
CA GLU A 67 -11.71 -4.33 -6.30
C GLU A 67 -10.58 -5.35 -6.41
N VAL A 68 -10.34 -6.07 -5.31
CA VAL A 68 -9.42 -7.21 -5.23
C VAL A 68 -10.21 -8.49 -5.43
N VAL A 69 -9.91 -9.21 -6.50
CA VAL A 69 -10.53 -10.50 -6.84
C VAL A 69 -9.59 -11.65 -6.45
N ASP A 70 -10.13 -12.77 -6.01
CA ASP A 70 -9.33 -13.98 -5.72
C ASP A 70 -8.59 -14.48 -6.97
#